data_AF-A0A3M1CWQ3-F1
#
_entry.id   AF-A0A3M1CWQ3-F1
#
_cell.length_a   1.000
_cell.length_b   1.000
_cell.length_c   1.000
_cell.angle_alpha   90.00
_cell.angle_beta   90.00
_cell.angle_gamma   90.00
#
_symmetry.space_group_name_H-M   'P 1'
#
loop_
_entity.id
_entity.type
_entity.pdbx_description
1 polymer ?
#
loop_
_entity_poly.entity_id
_entity_poly.type
_entity_poly.pdbx_seq_one_letter_code
_entity_poly.pdbx_strand_id
1 'polypeptide(L)'
;LLVCPASDAVFTVTVKDSCGNPICNPAGVVPAVWLDLSQCPAVPCPDEEPNWPLVMPDSCDSITGVHYFTVDAGATDCVDCPATIVVNGQPCAQVPVKFLDINGDLCVTPADGSVVGALCNDYNCDGVIDIQDSTIFNAHLNHCCPGIQPPCCTGSVGNVNCDPLDQVDVADLTTLIDHLFISFSPLCCRPEANINGDPMCMVDVADLTTLIDHLFITFKPLPQCGFCP
;
A
#
# COMPACT_ATOMS: atom_id res chain seq x y z
N LEU A 1 -15.40 -0.70 -4.40
CA LEU A 1 -14.12 -1.41 -4.61
C LEU A 1 -13.10 -0.69 -3.76
N LEU A 2 -12.54 -1.37 -2.76
CA LEU A 2 -11.42 -0.84 -1.97
C LEU A 2 -10.12 -1.33 -2.63
N VAL A 3 -9.15 -0.46 -2.80
CA VAL A 3 -7.88 -0.74 -3.46
C VAL A 3 -6.74 -0.41 -2.50
N CYS A 4 -5.82 -1.37 -2.33
CA CYS A 4 -4.63 -1.22 -1.50
C CYS A 4 -3.39 -1.61 -2.31
N PRO A 5 -2.29 -0.83 -2.25
CA PRO A 5 -1.02 -1.19 -2.87
C PRO A 5 -0.42 -2.55 -2.46
N ALA A 6 -0.81 -3.14 -1.31
CA ALA A 6 -0.25 -4.41 -0.83
C ALA A 6 -1.10 -5.65 -1.14
N SER A 7 -2.05 -5.56 -2.08
CA SER A 7 -2.88 -6.69 -2.53
C SER A 7 -3.75 -7.34 -1.45
N ASP A 8 -4.01 -6.67 -0.34
CA ASP A 8 -4.69 -7.27 0.82
C ASP A 8 -6.17 -6.87 0.96
N ALA A 9 -6.64 -5.97 0.09
CA ALA A 9 -8.05 -5.65 -0.08
C ALA A 9 -8.67 -6.51 -1.19
N VAL A 10 -9.43 -7.54 -0.80
CA VAL A 10 -10.13 -8.42 -1.75
C VAL A 10 -11.51 -7.86 -2.09
N PHE A 11 -11.77 -7.66 -3.37
CA PHE A 11 -13.08 -7.33 -3.90
C PHE A 11 -13.71 -8.50 -4.63
N THR A 12 -15.04 -8.60 -4.55
CA THR A 12 -15.76 -9.70 -5.19
C THR A 12 -16.86 -9.20 -6.12
N VAL A 13 -17.00 -9.86 -7.27
CA VAL A 13 -18.07 -9.60 -8.24
C VAL A 13 -18.78 -10.92 -8.54
N THR A 14 -20.09 -10.97 -8.36
CA THR A 14 -20.89 -12.13 -8.80
C THR A 14 -21.39 -11.91 -10.22
N VAL A 15 -20.98 -12.78 -11.15
CA VAL A 15 -21.41 -12.73 -12.55
C VAL A 15 -22.27 -13.95 -12.87
N LYS A 16 -23.43 -13.70 -13.47
CA LYS A 16 -24.38 -14.74 -13.89
C LYS A 16 -24.88 -14.47 -15.31
N ASP A 17 -25.22 -15.53 -16.02
CA ASP A 17 -25.84 -15.41 -17.34
C ASP A 17 -27.33 -14.99 -17.24
N SER A 18 -28.00 -14.82 -18.39
CA SER A 18 -29.42 -14.46 -18.45
C SER A 18 -30.35 -15.52 -17.85
N CYS A 19 -29.87 -16.75 -17.67
CA CYS A 19 -30.59 -17.86 -17.04
C CYS A 19 -30.29 -17.96 -15.53
N GLY A 20 -29.42 -17.11 -14.99
CA GLY A 20 -28.98 -17.11 -13.59
C GLY A 20 -27.89 -18.13 -13.28
N ASN A 21 -27.30 -18.78 -14.29
CA ASN A 21 -26.19 -19.70 -14.07
C ASN A 21 -24.92 -18.91 -13.74
N PRO A 22 -24.07 -19.42 -12.82
CA PRO A 22 -22.79 -18.81 -12.51
C PRO A 22 -21.89 -18.75 -13.74
N ILE A 23 -21.28 -17.60 -13.98
CA ILE A 23 -20.23 -17.45 -14.97
C ILE A 23 -18.91 -17.38 -14.21
N CYS A 24 -18.07 -18.39 -14.35
CA CYS A 24 -16.72 -18.39 -13.81
C CYS A 24 -15.85 -19.20 -14.75
N ASN A 25 -14.95 -18.47 -15.40
CA ASN A 25 -13.95 -19.04 -16.26
C ASN A 25 -12.59 -18.58 -15.76
N PRO A 26 -11.61 -19.49 -15.68
CA PRO A 26 -10.22 -19.08 -15.44
C PRO A 26 -9.75 -18.16 -16.58
N ALA A 27 -8.82 -17.26 -16.26
CA ALA A 27 -8.27 -16.28 -17.19
C ALA A 27 -7.92 -16.94 -18.55
N GLY A 28 -8.44 -16.36 -19.63
CA GLY A 28 -8.22 -16.84 -21.01
C GLY A 28 -9.34 -17.70 -21.62
N VAL A 29 -10.42 -18.00 -20.89
CA VAL A 29 -11.58 -18.72 -21.44
C VAL A 29 -12.82 -17.81 -21.48
N VAL A 30 -13.43 -17.69 -22.66
CA VAL A 30 -14.63 -16.86 -22.88
C VAL A 30 -15.86 -17.49 -22.19
N PRO A 31 -16.62 -16.76 -21.35
CA PRO A 31 -16.50 -15.33 -21.11
C PRO A 31 -15.42 -14.86 -20.14
N ALA A 32 -14.65 -13.86 -20.57
CA ALA A 32 -13.67 -13.19 -19.74
C ALA A 32 -14.33 -12.02 -18.98
N VAL A 33 -14.07 -11.95 -17.68
CA VAL A 33 -14.50 -10.88 -16.77
C VAL A 33 -13.24 -10.13 -16.35
N TRP A 34 -13.26 -8.80 -16.38
CA TRP A 34 -12.18 -7.95 -15.87
C TRP A 34 -12.70 -6.61 -15.38
N LEU A 35 -11.89 -5.92 -14.59
CA LEU A 35 -12.09 -4.53 -14.22
C LEU A 35 -11.31 -3.64 -15.18
N ASP A 36 -11.92 -2.55 -15.62
CA ASP A 36 -11.28 -1.50 -16.40
C ASP A 36 -11.19 -0.22 -15.54
N LEU A 37 -9.98 0.12 -15.13
CA LEU A 37 -9.64 1.30 -14.34
C LEU A 37 -9.12 2.47 -15.20
N SER A 38 -9.31 2.45 -16.53
CA SER A 38 -8.82 3.51 -17.42
C SER A 38 -9.38 4.91 -17.12
N GLN A 39 -10.44 5.01 -16.32
CA GLN A 39 -11.03 6.28 -15.86
C GLN A 39 -10.48 6.74 -14.50
N CYS A 40 -9.57 5.99 -13.88
CA CYS A 40 -8.96 6.32 -12.59
C CYS A 40 -7.53 6.86 -12.81
N PRO A 41 -7.15 7.98 -12.14
CA PRO A 41 -5.77 8.45 -12.11
C PRO A 41 -4.97 7.64 -11.08
N ALA A 42 -4.81 6.34 -11.39
CA ALA A 42 -4.14 5.39 -10.52
C ALA A 42 -2.86 4.85 -11.17
N VAL A 43 -1.90 4.53 -10.32
CA VAL A 43 -0.59 3.99 -10.66
C VAL A 43 -0.53 2.56 -10.14
N PRO A 44 -0.30 1.56 -11.01
CA PRO A 44 -0.16 0.18 -10.57
C PRO A 44 1.15 -0.02 -9.83
N CYS A 45 1.18 -1.00 -8.94
CA CYS A 45 2.42 -1.54 -8.41
C CYS A 45 3.31 -2.08 -9.54
N PRO A 46 4.62 -1.82 -9.50
CA PRO A 46 5.55 -2.41 -10.47
C PRO A 46 5.46 -3.92 -10.49
N ASP A 47 5.41 -4.51 -11.69
CA ASP A 47 5.41 -5.96 -11.95
C ASP A 47 4.21 -6.79 -11.43
N GLU A 48 3.30 -6.22 -10.62
CA GLU A 48 2.11 -6.93 -10.12
C GLU A 48 0.90 -6.85 -11.09
N GLU A 49 0.76 -5.74 -11.83
CA GLU A 49 -0.39 -5.50 -12.73
C GLU A 49 0.04 -5.39 -14.20
N PRO A 50 0.45 -6.50 -14.85
CA PRO A 50 1.05 -6.46 -16.20
C PRO A 50 0.07 -6.03 -17.30
N ASN A 51 -1.24 -6.06 -17.04
CA ASN A 51 -2.29 -5.71 -18.00
C ASN A 51 -2.92 -4.35 -17.70
N TRP A 52 -2.35 -3.55 -16.79
CA TRP A 52 -2.88 -2.25 -16.39
C TRP A 52 -3.24 -1.37 -17.61
N PRO A 53 -4.43 -0.72 -17.63
CA PRO A 53 -5.39 -0.54 -16.54
C PRO A 53 -6.49 -1.63 -16.46
N LEU A 54 -6.26 -2.78 -17.09
CA LEU A 54 -7.20 -3.91 -17.05
C LEU A 54 -6.76 -4.92 -15.99
N VAL A 55 -7.59 -5.12 -14.96
CA VAL A 55 -7.31 -6.05 -13.87
C VAL A 55 -8.15 -7.32 -14.03
N MET A 56 -7.46 -8.46 -14.09
CA MET A 56 -8.08 -9.77 -14.21
C MET A 56 -8.40 -10.32 -12.81
N PRO A 57 -9.41 -11.17 -12.65
CA PRO A 57 -9.68 -11.80 -11.36
C PRO A 57 -8.57 -12.82 -11.03
N ASP A 58 -8.14 -12.85 -9.77
CA ASP A 58 -7.16 -13.82 -9.27
C ASP A 58 -7.73 -15.24 -9.29
N SER A 59 -9.03 -15.34 -9.00
CA SER A 59 -9.77 -16.59 -8.99
C SER A 59 -11.26 -16.38 -9.17
N CYS A 60 -11.99 -17.46 -9.45
CA CYS A 60 -13.44 -17.45 -9.43
C CYS A 60 -14.01 -18.75 -8.88
N ASP A 61 -15.18 -18.67 -8.25
CA ASP A 61 -15.95 -19.81 -7.77
C ASP A 61 -17.00 -20.23 -8.82
N SER A 62 -16.77 -21.41 -9.41
CA SER A 62 -17.64 -21.99 -10.44
C SER A 62 -19.07 -22.32 -9.99
N ILE A 63 -19.32 -22.45 -8.69
CA ILE A 63 -20.64 -22.77 -8.14
C ILE A 63 -21.47 -21.51 -7.99
N THR A 64 -20.86 -20.42 -7.53
CA THR A 64 -21.57 -19.17 -7.19
C THR A 64 -21.46 -18.10 -8.27
N GLY A 65 -20.43 -18.17 -9.11
CA GLY A 65 -20.08 -17.16 -10.11
C GLY A 65 -19.35 -15.96 -9.50
N VAL A 66 -18.81 -16.10 -8.30
CA VAL A 66 -18.05 -15.06 -7.61
C VAL A 66 -16.64 -15.00 -8.20
N HIS A 67 -16.22 -13.83 -8.65
CA HIS A 67 -14.86 -13.51 -9.07
C HIS A 67 -14.20 -12.71 -7.95
N TYR A 68 -12.95 -13.04 -7.64
CA TYR A 68 -12.12 -12.39 -6.63
C TYR A 68 -11.06 -11.55 -7.32
N PHE A 69 -10.89 -10.31 -6.88
CA PHE A 69 -9.92 -9.36 -7.39
C PHE A 69 -9.13 -8.77 -6.22
N THR A 70 -7.81 -8.81 -6.33
CA THR A 70 -6.86 -7.92 -5.67
C THR A 70 -6.39 -6.91 -6.71
N VAL A 71 -6.44 -5.63 -6.38
CA VAL A 71 -6.00 -4.55 -7.27
C VAL A 71 -4.84 -3.86 -6.57
N ASP A 72 -3.69 -3.87 -7.22
CA ASP A 72 -2.43 -3.45 -6.60
C ASP A 72 -2.04 -2.10 -7.18
N ALA A 73 -2.61 -1.03 -6.62
CA ALA A 73 -2.45 0.32 -7.13
C ALA A 73 -2.67 1.40 -6.06
N GLY A 74 -2.11 2.57 -6.30
CA GLY A 74 -2.40 3.81 -5.57
C GLY A 74 -3.01 4.88 -6.50
N ALA A 75 -3.73 5.84 -5.95
CA ALA A 75 -4.18 7.02 -6.69
C ALA A 75 -3.20 8.18 -6.52
N THR A 76 -3.01 9.01 -7.55
CA THR A 76 -2.14 10.19 -7.44
C THR A 76 -2.81 11.38 -6.75
N ASP A 77 -4.13 11.33 -6.62
CA ASP A 77 -4.95 12.37 -6.00
C ASP A 77 -6.18 11.74 -5.34
N CYS A 78 -6.72 12.41 -4.32
CA CYS A 78 -8.03 12.11 -3.77
C CYS A 78 -9.13 12.38 -4.81
N VAL A 79 -9.56 11.34 -5.51
CA VAL A 79 -10.63 11.41 -6.50
C VAL A 79 -11.62 10.27 -6.35
N ASP A 80 -12.89 10.56 -6.63
CA ASP A 80 -13.88 9.52 -6.87
C ASP A 80 -13.75 9.07 -8.32
N CYS A 81 -13.30 7.84 -8.55
CA CYS A 81 -13.30 7.24 -9.87
C CYS A 81 -14.13 5.95 -9.92
N PRO A 82 -14.77 5.65 -11.05
CA PRO A 82 -15.46 4.38 -11.26
C PRO A 82 -14.56 3.36 -11.96
N ALA A 83 -14.58 2.11 -11.52
CA ALA A 83 -14.12 0.97 -12.29
C ALA A 83 -15.28 0.43 -13.12
N THR A 84 -15.02 0.10 -14.38
CA THR A 84 -16.02 -0.54 -15.25
C THR A 84 -15.83 -2.06 -15.20
N ILE A 85 -16.87 -2.78 -14.80
CA ILE A 85 -16.91 -4.24 -14.90
C ILE A 85 -17.20 -4.60 -16.36
N VAL A 86 -16.27 -5.31 -16.99
CA VAL A 86 -16.38 -5.72 -18.39
C VAL A 86 -16.55 -7.23 -18.47
N VAL A 87 -17.55 -7.67 -19.26
CA VAL A 87 -17.80 -9.08 -19.53
C VAL A 87 -17.80 -9.27 -21.04
N ASN A 88 -16.93 -10.13 -21.57
CA ASN A 88 -16.78 -10.34 -23.02
C ASN A 88 -16.47 -9.07 -23.83
N GLY A 89 -15.71 -8.15 -23.24
CA GLY A 89 -15.39 -6.86 -23.88
C GLY A 89 -16.58 -5.90 -23.94
N GLN A 90 -17.70 -6.22 -23.28
CA GLN A 90 -18.83 -5.31 -23.15
C GLN A 90 -18.90 -4.76 -21.72
N PRO A 91 -19.03 -3.43 -21.55
CA PRO A 91 -19.20 -2.83 -20.24
C PRO A 91 -20.54 -3.26 -19.66
N CYS A 92 -20.53 -3.77 -18.43
CA CYS A 92 -21.71 -4.32 -17.76
C CYS A 92 -22.22 -3.40 -16.65
N ALA A 93 -21.33 -2.90 -15.80
CA ALA A 93 -21.66 -2.02 -14.67
C ALA A 93 -20.46 -1.15 -14.30
N GLN A 94 -20.72 -0.06 -13.57
CA GLN A 94 -19.68 0.75 -12.95
C GLN A 94 -19.78 0.62 -11.43
N VAL A 95 -18.64 0.56 -10.75
CA VAL A 95 -18.55 0.51 -9.30
C VAL A 95 -17.61 1.60 -8.79
N PRO A 96 -17.93 2.29 -7.69
CA PRO A 96 -17.03 3.28 -7.11
C PRO A 96 -15.76 2.59 -6.60
N VAL A 97 -14.62 3.26 -6.79
CA VAL A 97 -13.30 2.82 -6.33
C VAL A 97 -12.80 3.79 -5.27
N LYS A 98 -12.21 3.25 -4.20
CA LYS A 98 -11.57 3.99 -3.13
C LYS A 98 -10.16 3.47 -2.99
N PHE A 99 -9.17 4.35 -3.11
CA PHE A 99 -7.76 4.02 -2.96
C PHE A 99 -7.29 4.43 -1.58
N LEU A 100 -6.56 3.55 -0.91
CA LEU A 100 -5.97 3.83 0.40
C LEU A 100 -4.69 4.67 0.30
N ASP A 101 -3.95 4.56 -0.81
CA ASP A 101 -2.92 5.53 -1.22
C ASP A 101 -3.57 6.55 -2.14
N ILE A 102 -3.51 7.83 -1.78
CA ILE A 102 -4.12 8.93 -2.54
C ILE A 102 -3.11 9.97 -3.00
N ASN A 103 -1.82 9.71 -2.82
CA ASN A 103 -0.74 10.63 -3.18
C ASN A 103 0.21 10.03 -4.24
N GLY A 104 0.10 8.73 -4.50
CA GLY A 104 0.80 8.02 -5.58
C GLY A 104 2.24 7.64 -5.24
N ASP A 105 2.61 7.68 -3.96
CA ASP A 105 3.87 7.12 -3.46
C ASP A 105 3.83 5.59 -3.32
N LEU A 106 2.69 4.97 -3.65
CA LEU A 106 2.45 3.53 -3.64
C LEU A 106 2.50 2.90 -2.25
N CYS A 107 2.22 3.72 -1.23
CA CYS A 107 2.19 3.33 0.17
C CYS A 107 1.03 3.98 0.91
N VAL A 108 0.40 3.23 1.80
CA VAL A 108 -0.64 3.75 2.68
C VAL A 108 0.02 4.32 3.93
N THR A 109 0.16 5.64 3.97
CA THR A 109 0.80 6.37 5.07
C THR A 109 -0.21 7.29 5.76
N PRO A 110 0.09 7.83 6.97
CA PRO A 110 -0.80 8.83 7.58
C PRO A 110 -1.11 10.05 6.71
N ALA A 111 -0.27 10.36 5.71
CA ALA A 111 -0.54 11.44 4.75
C ALA A 111 -1.80 11.16 3.92
N ASP A 112 -2.09 9.90 3.61
CA ASP A 112 -3.23 9.49 2.80
C ASP A 112 -4.57 9.62 3.55
N GLY A 113 -4.55 9.43 4.86
CA GLY A 113 -5.73 9.66 5.72
C GLY A 113 -5.97 11.13 6.04
N SER A 114 -5.04 12.03 5.70
CA SER A 114 -5.04 13.42 6.18
C SER A 114 -6.00 14.35 5.44
N VAL A 115 -6.60 13.91 4.32
CA VAL A 115 -7.60 14.69 3.57
C VAL A 115 -8.95 14.62 4.29
N VAL A 116 -9.05 15.33 5.41
CA VAL A 116 -10.24 15.34 6.27
C VAL A 116 -11.48 15.81 5.51
N GLY A 117 -12.51 14.96 5.47
CA GLY A 117 -13.83 15.31 4.94
C GLY A 117 -14.01 15.15 3.43
N ALA A 118 -13.04 14.59 2.70
CA ALA A 118 -13.21 14.29 1.29
C ALA A 118 -13.84 12.90 1.06
N LEU A 119 -14.80 12.81 0.14
CA LEU A 119 -15.52 11.57 -0.15
C LEU A 119 -14.61 10.43 -0.64
N CYS A 120 -13.39 10.71 -1.12
CA CYS A 120 -12.43 9.66 -1.44
C CYS A 120 -12.05 8.78 -0.23
N ASN A 121 -12.23 9.30 1.00
CA ASN A 121 -11.96 8.60 2.25
C ASN A 121 -13.19 7.90 2.85
N ASP A 122 -14.31 7.85 2.10
CA ASP A 122 -15.47 6.98 2.40
C ASP A 122 -15.15 5.56 1.88
N TYR A 123 -14.32 4.84 2.62
CA TYR A 123 -13.76 3.54 2.27
C TYR A 123 -14.79 2.41 2.33
N ASN A 124 -15.84 2.55 3.16
CA ASN A 124 -16.95 1.60 3.21
C ASN A 124 -18.07 1.92 2.19
N CYS A 125 -17.99 3.07 1.50
CA CYS A 125 -18.94 3.57 0.51
C CYS A 125 -20.37 3.75 1.04
N ASP A 126 -20.54 4.11 2.31
CA ASP A 126 -21.86 4.35 2.91
C ASP A 126 -22.36 5.80 2.77
N GLY A 127 -21.53 6.68 2.19
CA GLY A 127 -21.80 8.09 1.95
C GLY A 127 -21.49 9.00 3.13
N VAL A 128 -20.90 8.48 4.21
CA VAL A 128 -20.51 9.22 5.41
C VAL A 128 -19.06 8.89 5.74
N ILE A 129 -18.27 9.91 6.08
CA ILE A 129 -16.90 9.71 6.57
C ILE A 129 -16.96 9.60 8.09
N ASP A 130 -16.75 8.40 8.62
CA ASP A 130 -16.87 8.11 10.05
C ASP A 130 -15.75 7.20 10.60
N ILE A 131 -16.01 6.61 11.77
CA ILE A 131 -15.04 5.73 12.45
C ILE A 131 -14.79 4.41 11.72
N GLN A 132 -15.75 3.95 10.91
CA GLN A 132 -15.61 2.74 10.11
C GLN A 132 -14.55 2.95 9.03
N ASP A 133 -14.53 4.11 8.37
CA ASP A 133 -13.50 4.45 7.39
C ASP A 133 -12.12 4.53 8.03
N SER A 134 -12.03 5.18 9.19
CA SER A 134 -10.79 5.24 9.95
C SER A 134 -10.30 3.85 10.36
N THR A 135 -11.23 2.94 10.68
CA THR A 135 -10.90 1.54 11.03
C THR A 135 -10.35 0.78 9.83
N ILE A 136 -10.97 0.96 8.64
CA ILE A 136 -10.48 0.37 7.39
C ILE A 136 -9.09 0.91 7.09
N PHE A 137 -8.93 2.24 7.04
CA PHE A 137 -7.66 2.89 6.74
C PHE A 137 -6.52 2.45 7.67
N ASN A 138 -6.75 2.48 8.98
CA ASN A 138 -5.74 2.09 9.96
C ASN A 138 -5.35 0.61 9.88
N ALA A 139 -6.23 -0.25 9.37
CA ALA A 139 -5.91 -1.66 9.15
C ALA A 139 -4.90 -1.88 8.02
N HIS A 140 -4.77 -0.90 7.11
CA HIS A 140 -3.85 -0.94 5.97
C HIS A 140 -2.68 0.05 6.09
N LEU A 141 -2.50 0.71 7.23
CA LEU A 141 -1.35 1.60 7.42
C LEU A 141 -0.03 0.84 7.27
N ASN A 142 0.93 1.46 6.57
CA ASN A 142 2.23 0.93 6.18
C ASN A 142 2.20 -0.19 5.13
N HIS A 143 1.07 -0.40 4.46
CA HIS A 143 0.99 -1.30 3.31
C HIS A 143 1.52 -0.60 2.07
N CYS A 144 2.47 -1.23 1.38
CA CYS A 144 3.12 -0.70 0.19
C CYS A 144 3.16 -1.74 -0.92
N CYS A 145 3.31 -1.27 -2.15
CA CYS A 145 3.64 -2.14 -3.27
C CYS A 145 4.92 -2.96 -2.99
N PRO A 146 5.03 -4.19 -3.48
CA PRO A 146 6.27 -4.97 -3.40
C PRO A 146 7.47 -4.20 -3.97
N GLY A 147 8.56 -4.17 -3.22
CA GLY A 147 9.78 -3.43 -3.60
C GLY A 147 9.67 -1.90 -3.43
N ILE A 148 8.52 -1.37 -3.04
CA ILE A 148 8.37 0.01 -2.58
C ILE A 148 8.42 -0.01 -1.05
N GLN A 149 9.34 0.78 -0.49
CA GLN A 149 9.29 1.10 0.93
C GLN A 149 8.55 2.43 1.09
N PRO A 150 7.75 2.62 2.16
CA PRO A 150 7.12 3.90 2.41
C PRO A 150 8.19 5.00 2.39
N PRO A 151 7.85 6.25 2.01
CA PRO A 151 8.70 7.40 2.30
C PRO A 151 8.74 7.57 3.82
N CYS A 152 9.47 6.68 4.47
CA CYS A 152 9.55 6.54 5.91
C CYS A 152 10.81 7.20 6.44
N CYS A 153 11.73 7.59 5.55
CA CYS A 153 12.89 8.38 5.87
C CYS A 153 12.73 9.77 5.29
N THR A 154 12.52 10.75 6.17
CA THR A 154 12.41 12.16 5.80
C THR A 154 13.56 12.95 6.40
N GLY A 155 14.24 13.77 5.60
CA GLY A 155 15.36 14.56 6.10
C GLY A 155 16.59 13.69 6.40
N SER A 156 16.80 13.31 7.66
CA SER A 156 17.98 12.55 8.09
C SER A 156 17.60 11.21 8.71
N VAL A 157 18.42 10.20 8.42
CA VAL A 157 18.32 8.87 9.06
C VAL A 157 18.44 8.96 10.59
N GLY A 158 17.99 7.94 11.29
CA GLY A 158 18.15 7.73 12.74
C GLY A 158 16.86 7.56 13.53
N ASN A 159 15.69 7.88 12.96
CA ASN A 159 14.36 7.69 13.55
C ASN A 159 13.89 6.23 13.38
N VAL A 160 14.64 5.31 13.97
CA VAL A 160 14.44 3.85 13.84
C VAL A 160 13.11 3.37 14.43
N ASN A 161 12.57 4.09 15.42
CA ASN A 161 11.31 3.74 16.07
C ASN A 161 10.06 4.34 15.40
N CYS A 162 10.23 5.12 14.32
CA CYS A 162 9.18 5.86 13.63
C CYS A 162 8.41 6.83 14.55
N ASP A 163 9.13 7.59 15.36
CA ASP A 163 8.59 8.72 16.09
C ASP A 163 7.96 9.71 15.10
N PRO A 164 6.68 10.10 15.28
CA PRO A 164 5.96 10.97 14.34
C PRO A 164 6.49 12.42 14.31
N LEU A 165 7.34 12.80 15.27
CA LEU A 165 8.04 14.09 15.31
C LEU A 165 9.44 14.02 14.70
N ASP A 166 9.82 12.87 14.15
CA ASP A 166 11.10 12.65 13.47
C ASP A 166 12.32 12.93 14.37
N GLN A 167 12.19 12.54 15.64
CA GLN A 167 13.23 12.73 16.64
C GLN A 167 14.15 11.52 16.71
N VAL A 168 15.46 11.78 16.67
CA VAL A 168 16.50 10.77 16.89
C VAL A 168 16.94 10.80 18.34
N ASP A 169 16.61 9.76 19.12
CA ASP A 169 16.93 9.65 20.53
C ASP A 169 17.24 8.20 21.01
N VAL A 170 17.20 7.98 22.32
CA VAL A 170 17.55 6.68 22.94
C VAL A 170 16.52 5.60 22.64
N ALA A 171 15.29 5.96 22.31
CA ALA A 171 14.26 5.01 21.91
C ALA A 171 14.62 4.38 20.56
N ASP A 172 15.16 5.13 19.60
CA ASP A 172 15.67 4.59 18.33
C ASP A 172 16.80 3.59 18.54
N LEU A 173 17.72 3.93 19.44
CA LEU A 173 18.82 3.04 19.82
C LEU A 173 18.28 1.73 20.39
N THR A 174 17.26 1.81 21.24
CA THR A 174 16.65 0.63 21.86
C THR A 174 15.96 -0.25 20.82
N THR A 175 15.21 0.36 19.88
CA THR A 175 14.57 -0.35 18.76
C THR A 175 15.60 -1.02 17.85
N LEU A 176 16.70 -0.33 17.54
CA LEU A 176 17.76 -0.89 16.69
C LEU A 176 18.47 -2.07 17.36
N ILE A 177 18.71 -2.01 18.68
CA ILE A 177 19.26 -3.14 19.44
C ILE A 177 18.29 -4.33 19.46
N ASP A 178 17.00 -4.07 19.66
CA ASP A 178 15.99 -5.12 19.68
C ASP A 178 15.91 -5.86 18.33
N HIS A 179 15.94 -5.09 17.23
CA HIS A 179 16.02 -5.61 15.86
C HIS A 179 17.30 -6.43 15.60
N LEU A 180 18.46 -5.96 16.04
CA LEU A 180 19.73 -6.62 15.70
C LEU A 180 20.06 -7.83 16.58
N PHE A 181 19.57 -7.88 17.83
CA PHE A 181 20.10 -8.83 18.81
C PHE A 181 19.09 -9.55 19.70
N ILE A 182 17.89 -9.00 19.89
CA ILE A 182 16.97 -9.51 20.92
C ILE A 182 15.82 -10.26 20.29
N SER A 183 14.90 -9.54 19.65
CA SER A 183 13.67 -10.10 19.11
C SER A 183 13.71 -10.31 17.60
N PHE A 184 14.58 -9.57 16.91
CA PHE A 184 14.58 -9.46 15.44
C PHE A 184 13.26 -8.92 14.88
N SER A 185 12.56 -8.09 15.67
CA SER A 185 11.32 -7.44 15.23
C SER A 185 11.59 -6.63 13.96
N PRO A 186 10.72 -6.71 12.94
CA PRO A 186 10.84 -5.92 11.72
C PRO A 186 10.89 -4.43 12.04
N LEU A 187 11.75 -3.69 11.33
CA LEU A 187 11.82 -2.24 11.42
C LEU A 187 10.66 -1.62 10.66
N CYS A 188 10.10 -0.54 11.21
CA CYS A 188 9.08 0.25 10.55
C CYS A 188 9.63 0.99 9.31
N CYS A 189 10.91 1.38 9.36
CA CYS A 189 11.60 2.01 8.25
C CYS A 189 13.05 1.54 8.17
N ARG A 190 13.34 0.69 7.18
CA ARG A 190 14.71 0.20 6.97
C ARG A 190 15.70 1.30 6.53
N PRO A 191 15.32 2.27 5.66
CA PRO A 191 16.22 3.36 5.28
C PRO A 191 16.59 4.27 6.46
N GLU A 192 15.66 4.51 7.40
CA GLU A 192 15.94 5.24 8.65
C GLU A 192 16.99 4.55 9.52
N ALA A 193 17.01 3.22 9.51
CA ALA A 193 17.95 2.42 10.28
C ALA A 193 19.29 2.17 9.56
N ASN A 194 19.41 2.52 8.27
CA ASN A 194 20.66 2.49 7.52
C ASN A 194 21.49 3.76 7.76
N ILE A 195 21.83 3.99 9.03
CA ILE A 195 22.39 5.22 9.58
C ILE A 195 23.81 5.47 9.05
N ASN A 196 24.56 4.41 8.75
CA ASN A 196 25.90 4.51 8.17
C ASN A 196 25.88 4.79 6.65
N GLY A 197 24.70 4.71 6.01
CA GLY A 197 24.52 4.92 4.57
C GLY A 197 25.04 3.79 3.70
N ASP A 198 24.94 2.53 4.15
CA ASP A 198 25.32 1.36 3.36
C ASP A 198 24.56 1.32 2.03
N PRO A 199 25.23 1.25 0.86
CA PRO A 199 24.55 1.27 -0.43
C PRO A 199 23.65 0.06 -0.71
N MET A 200 23.78 -1.02 0.06
CA MET A 200 22.90 -2.20 -0.02
C MET A 200 21.79 -2.14 1.04
N CYS A 201 21.71 -1.05 1.80
CA CYS A 201 20.76 -0.86 2.90
C CYS A 201 20.73 -2.00 3.90
N MET A 202 21.89 -2.55 4.17
CA MET A 202 22.06 -3.54 5.23
C MET A 202 22.08 -2.83 6.57
N VAL A 203 21.06 -3.10 7.40
CA VAL A 203 21.02 -2.60 8.77
C VAL A 203 21.83 -3.55 9.64
N ASP A 204 22.91 -3.06 10.21
CA ASP A 204 23.85 -3.85 11.01
C ASP A 204 24.49 -3.06 12.17
N VAL A 205 25.56 -3.62 12.74
CA VAL A 205 26.25 -3.04 13.90
C VAL A 205 26.93 -1.70 13.56
N ALA A 206 27.28 -1.45 12.30
CA ALA A 206 27.85 -0.18 11.90
C ALA A 206 26.81 0.96 12.01
N ASP A 207 25.53 0.69 11.73
CA ASP A 207 24.45 1.65 11.99
C ASP A 207 24.29 1.95 13.47
N LEU A 208 24.30 0.90 14.28
CA LEU A 208 24.24 1.01 15.73
C LEU A 208 25.40 1.86 16.28
N THR A 209 26.62 1.65 15.79
CA THR A 209 27.78 2.46 16.21
C THR A 209 27.67 3.90 15.75
N THR A 210 27.09 4.16 14.57
CA THR A 210 26.91 5.52 14.04
C THR A 210 25.85 6.27 14.85
N LEU A 211 24.77 5.61 15.25
CA LEU A 211 23.74 6.18 16.11
C LEU A 211 24.28 6.50 17.51
N ILE A 212 25.09 5.62 18.09
CA ILE A 212 25.75 5.88 19.38
C ILE A 212 26.71 7.07 19.28
N ASP A 213 27.47 7.16 18.19
CA ASP A 213 28.39 8.29 17.96
C ASP A 213 27.64 9.62 17.90
N HIS A 214 26.51 9.64 17.19
CA HIS A 214 25.60 10.78 17.11
C HIS A 214 24.99 11.14 18.47
N LEU A 215 24.46 10.18 19.23
CA LEU A 215 23.71 10.47 20.46
C LEU A 215 24.60 10.79 21.67
N PHE A 216 25.83 10.26 21.73
CA PHE A 216 26.61 10.27 22.97
C PHE A 216 28.07 10.67 22.86
N ILE A 217 28.69 10.55 21.68
CA ILE A 217 30.15 10.69 21.55
C ILE A 217 30.53 12.00 20.87
N THR A 218 30.22 12.14 19.58
CA THR A 218 30.66 13.28 18.77
C THR A 218 29.54 14.26 18.45
N PHE A 219 28.28 13.82 18.51
CA PHE A 219 27.13 14.60 18.05
C PHE A 219 27.24 15.01 16.58
N LYS A 220 27.98 14.23 15.77
CA LYS A 220 28.07 14.44 14.34
C LYS A 220 26.68 14.33 13.73
N PRO A 221 26.22 15.29 12.90
CA PRO A 221 24.93 15.20 12.22
C PRO A 221 24.82 13.92 11.40
N LEU A 222 23.63 13.30 11.42
CA LEU A 222 23.35 12.10 10.65
C LEU A 222 23.22 12.42 9.16
N PRO A 223 23.55 11.46 8.27
CA PRO A 223 23.35 11.61 6.83
C PRO A 223 21.89 11.92 6.49
N GLN A 224 21.69 12.51 5.31
CA GLN A 224 20.35 12.60 4.74
C GLN A 224 19.85 11.21 4.36
N CYS A 225 18.53 11.04 4.36
CA CYS A 225 17.88 9.84 3.88
C CYS A 225 18.38 9.47 2.47
N GLY A 226 18.93 8.26 2.38
CA GLY A 226 19.38 7.66 1.13
C GLY A 226 18.29 6.80 0.50
N PHE A 227 18.35 6.62 -0.81
CA PHE A 227 17.51 5.64 -1.48
C PHE A 227 18.00 4.23 -1.15
N CYS A 228 17.10 3.39 -0.66
CA CYS A 228 17.34 1.96 -0.50
C CYS A 228 16.67 1.18 -1.64
N PRO A 229 17.47 0.54 -2.51
CA PRO A 229 16.94 -0.29 -3.59
C PRO A 229 16.40 -1.64 -3.09
#